data_AF-T1BI04-F1
#
_entry.id   AF-T1BI04-F1
#
_cell.length_a   1.000
_cell.length_b   1.000
_cell.length_c   1.000
_cell.angle_alpha   90.00
_cell.angle_beta   90.00
_cell.angle_gamma   90.00
#
_symmetry.space_group_name_H-M   'P 1'
#
loop_
_entity.id
_entity.type
_entity.pdbx_description
1 polymer ?
#
loop_
_entity_poly.entity_id
_entity_poly.type
_entity_poly.pdbx_seq_one_letter_code
_entity_poly.pdbx_strand_id
1 'polypeptide(L)'
;PPRRHATLDEIGPSTGTVSLRREEFLLRAYALHRRGLPALRRSLETQGGYLLHVDGTETAGSPVVFVAWDEWSGLVLDARVLDTENADEIGAFFRDLEAALGRPQGLVSDMGTGILKAVRQVWPSLPLQLCHFHYVRDVGKDLFEKLEGEVRRQLLGTRVLARLGELAPGKPGDWVGSGARCAQELERLLSEAEPRWVRILQDHVLGPRERASRFPFELTYGRIAQHAWAVGPLAHELAMWNVGRNVLLRSLVAADRLLGKLAQDGAFTRLAYRVKTLTAAFSEYREALGVGRDVTGSDGEAASVAAAEGGRRVEAVLARWEGVAEGIDDEEVRQGVRQMREAWEKRKGNLFVEVRDLRGRLRTIERTNWRSEQGHREVRLAIRGGRGRVGRRRR
;
A
#
# COMPACT_ATOMS: atom_id res chain seq x y z
N PRO A 1 -21.09 -10.66 56.58
CA PRO A 1 -19.92 -9.95 56.02
C PRO A 1 -20.26 -8.47 55.72
N PRO A 2 -19.49 -7.50 56.25
CA PRO A 2 -19.78 -6.10 55.99
C PRO A 2 -19.52 -5.80 54.51
N ARG A 3 -20.48 -5.14 53.85
CA ARG A 3 -20.27 -4.58 52.51
C ARG A 3 -19.20 -3.51 52.65
N ARG A 4 -17.98 -3.78 52.19
CA ARG A 4 -16.97 -2.75 52.02
C ARG A 4 -17.53 -1.72 51.05
N HIS A 5 -17.75 -0.50 51.52
CA HIS A 5 -17.92 0.65 50.65
C HIS A 5 -16.56 0.90 50.01
N ALA A 6 -16.36 0.33 48.81
CA ALA A 6 -15.21 0.65 47.98
C ALA A 6 -15.31 2.13 47.63
N THR A 7 -14.27 2.89 47.96
CA THR A 7 -14.11 4.27 47.52
C THR A 7 -13.94 4.30 46.00
N LEU A 8 -14.28 5.43 45.36
CA LEU A 8 -14.17 5.64 43.90
C LEU A 8 -12.80 5.26 43.30
N ASP A 9 -11.75 5.23 44.12
CA ASP A 9 -10.39 4.83 43.70
C ASP A 9 -10.21 3.32 43.47
N GLU A 10 -11.08 2.45 44.02
CA GLU A 10 -10.96 0.98 43.89
C GLU A 10 -11.79 0.39 42.75
N ILE A 11 -12.75 1.15 42.20
CA ILE A 11 -13.63 0.73 41.11
C ILE A 11 -13.62 1.85 40.07
N GLY A 12 -12.75 1.73 39.07
CA GLY A 12 -12.67 2.67 37.95
C GLY A 12 -14.03 2.93 37.29
N PRO A 13 -14.18 4.04 36.55
CA PRO A 13 -15.47 4.43 35.98
C PRO A 13 -16.06 3.31 35.12
N SER A 14 -17.38 3.11 35.24
CA SER A 14 -18.07 2.14 34.39
C SER A 14 -17.86 2.47 32.91
N THR A 15 -17.92 1.47 32.04
CA THR A 15 -17.85 1.67 30.59
C THR A 15 -18.91 2.67 30.10
N GLY A 16 -20.10 2.68 30.71
CA GLY A 16 -21.16 3.65 30.44
C GLY A 16 -20.78 5.08 30.82
N THR A 17 -20.16 5.26 32.00
CA THR A 17 -19.65 6.56 32.45
C THR A 17 -18.55 7.08 31.53
N VAL A 18 -17.63 6.22 31.10
CA VAL A 18 -16.56 6.58 30.15
C VAL A 18 -17.15 7.01 28.81
N SER A 19 -18.11 6.26 28.26
CA SER A 19 -18.79 6.60 27.00
C SER A 19 -19.52 7.95 27.08
N LEU A 20 -20.28 8.18 28.16
CA LEU A 20 -21.00 9.45 28.36
C LEU A 20 -20.05 10.64 28.42
N ARG A 21 -18.96 10.54 29.19
CA ARG A 21 -17.98 11.63 29.31
C ARG A 21 -17.24 11.89 28.01
N ARG A 22 -16.96 10.84 27.23
CA ARG A 22 -16.40 10.97 25.89
C ARG A 22 -17.34 11.74 24.97
N GLU A 23 -18.62 11.39 24.95
CA GLU A 23 -19.62 12.08 24.13
C GLU A 23 -19.79 13.55 24.53
N GLU A 24 -19.91 13.82 25.84
CA GLU A 24 -19.98 15.18 26.38
C GLU A 24 -18.76 16.02 25.97
N PHE A 25 -17.55 15.45 26.06
CA PHE A 25 -16.33 16.11 25.62
C PHE A 25 -16.36 16.43 24.13
N LEU A 26 -16.71 15.46 23.28
CA LEU A 26 -16.76 15.64 21.83
C LEU A 26 -17.77 16.71 21.42
N LEU A 27 -18.97 16.70 22.02
CA LEU A 27 -20.00 17.71 21.76
C LEU A 27 -19.57 19.11 22.19
N ARG A 28 -18.93 19.24 23.36
CA ARG A 28 -18.40 20.53 23.83
C ARG A 28 -17.25 21.04 22.98
N ALA A 29 -16.31 20.16 22.61
CA ALA A 29 -15.21 20.48 21.72
C ALA A 29 -15.73 20.96 20.36
N TYR A 30 -16.74 20.26 19.80
CA TYR A 30 -17.38 20.67 18.56
C TYR A 30 -18.09 22.01 18.69
N ALA A 31 -18.87 22.23 19.76
CA ALA A 31 -19.55 23.50 19.99
C ALA A 31 -18.56 24.67 20.14
N LEU A 32 -17.43 24.46 20.81
CA LEU A 32 -16.37 25.45 20.94
C LEU A 32 -15.73 25.75 19.58
N HIS A 33 -15.42 24.72 18.80
CA HIS A 33 -14.91 24.86 17.43
C HIS A 33 -15.88 25.67 16.55
N ARG A 34 -17.17 25.35 16.58
CA ARG A 34 -18.22 26.06 15.83
C ARG A 34 -18.34 27.53 16.24
N ARG A 35 -18.20 27.85 17.54
CA ARG A 35 -18.14 29.24 18.03
C ARG A 35 -16.90 30.00 17.55
N GLY A 36 -15.80 29.29 17.30
CA GLY A 36 -14.54 29.85 16.80
C GLY A 36 -14.50 30.11 15.29
N LEU A 37 -15.48 29.66 14.51
CA LEU A 37 -15.47 29.77 13.04
C LEU A 37 -15.23 31.19 12.50
N PRO A 38 -15.80 32.27 13.07
CA PRO A 38 -15.50 33.62 12.58
C PRO A 38 -14.03 34.02 12.74
N ALA A 39 -13.37 33.55 13.80
CA ALA A 39 -11.93 33.80 13.99
C ALA A 39 -11.10 32.94 13.04
N LEU A 40 -11.48 31.67 12.85
CA LEU A 40 -10.85 30.78 11.88
C LEU A 40 -10.95 31.36 10.46
N ARG A 41 -12.13 31.82 10.04
CA ARG A 41 -12.34 32.48 8.74
C ARG A 41 -11.36 33.64 8.52
N ARG A 42 -11.22 34.57 9.49
CA ARG A 42 -10.27 35.68 9.39
C ARG A 42 -8.83 35.22 9.28
N SER A 43 -8.47 34.14 9.97
CA SER A 43 -7.15 33.52 9.86
C SER A 43 -6.91 32.99 8.45
N LEU A 44 -7.87 32.24 7.88
CA LEU A 44 -7.79 31.72 6.52
C LEU A 44 -7.73 32.85 5.48
N GLU A 45 -8.54 33.89 5.61
CA GLU A 45 -8.49 35.08 4.72
C GLU A 45 -7.11 35.76 4.77
N THR A 46 -6.53 35.88 5.96
CA THR A 46 -5.18 36.46 6.17
C THR A 46 -4.07 35.58 5.57
N GLN A 47 -4.26 34.25 5.59
CA GLN A 47 -3.38 33.28 4.94
C GLN A 47 -3.41 33.36 3.40
N GLY A 48 -4.48 33.93 2.83
CA GLY A 48 -4.77 33.94 1.40
C GLY A 48 -5.80 32.88 0.98
N GLY A 49 -6.71 32.50 1.88
CA GLY A 49 -7.67 31.42 1.70
C GLY A 49 -7.12 30.09 2.22
N TYR A 50 -7.73 29.01 1.76
CA TYR A 50 -7.39 27.65 2.18
C TYR A 50 -7.50 26.67 1.03
N LEU A 51 -6.75 25.57 1.15
CA LEU A 51 -6.82 24.43 0.24
C LEU A 51 -7.55 23.30 0.98
N LEU A 52 -8.77 23.02 0.54
CA LEU A 52 -9.64 22.08 1.22
C LEU A 52 -9.20 20.66 0.94
N HIS A 53 -8.83 19.92 1.96
CA HIS A 53 -8.64 18.48 1.87
C HIS A 53 -9.81 17.78 2.55
N VAL A 54 -10.37 16.76 1.90
CA VAL A 54 -11.42 15.93 2.49
C VAL A 54 -11.13 14.44 2.41
N ASP A 55 -11.59 13.71 3.43
CA ASP A 55 -11.48 12.26 3.50
C ASP A 55 -12.68 11.65 4.27
N GLY A 56 -13.18 10.53 3.76
CA GLY A 56 -14.25 9.74 4.37
C GLY A 56 -13.66 8.47 4.96
N THR A 57 -13.88 8.24 6.27
CA THR A 57 -13.49 6.97 6.89
C THR A 57 -14.72 6.21 7.37
N GLU A 58 -14.91 5.01 6.80
CA GLU A 58 -15.88 4.02 7.27
C GLU A 58 -15.17 2.91 8.09
N THR A 59 -15.85 2.40 9.11
CA THR A 59 -15.57 1.07 9.68
C THR A 59 -16.78 0.19 9.37
N ALA A 60 -16.56 -1.06 8.94
CA ALA A 60 -17.66 -1.95 8.55
C ALA A 60 -18.83 -1.93 9.56
N GLY A 61 -19.99 -1.43 9.10
CA GLY A 61 -21.21 -1.29 9.90
C GLY A 61 -21.29 -0.03 10.79
N SER A 62 -20.45 0.98 10.57
CA SER A 62 -20.54 2.30 11.22
C SER A 62 -20.81 3.41 10.22
N PRO A 63 -21.47 4.51 10.65
CA PRO A 63 -21.55 5.74 9.87
C PRO A 63 -20.18 6.25 9.43
N VAL A 64 -20.14 7.01 8.33
CA VAL A 64 -18.91 7.57 7.79
C VAL A 64 -18.53 8.82 8.57
N VAL A 65 -17.28 8.88 9.04
CA VAL A 65 -16.72 10.13 9.56
C VAL A 65 -16.04 10.85 8.41
N PHE A 66 -16.65 11.97 7.99
CA PHE A 66 -16.15 12.83 6.94
C PHE A 66 -15.41 14.02 7.56
N VAL A 67 -14.14 14.17 7.20
CA VAL A 67 -13.25 15.18 7.79
C VAL A 67 -12.81 16.14 6.69
N ALA A 68 -12.83 17.45 7.00
CA ALA A 68 -12.30 18.51 6.19
C ALA A 68 -11.22 19.27 6.95
N TRP A 69 -10.07 19.51 6.31
CA TRP A 69 -8.99 20.34 6.86
C TRP A 69 -8.41 21.25 5.79
N ASP A 70 -7.70 22.29 6.24
CA ASP A 70 -6.89 23.13 5.36
C ASP A 70 -5.48 22.54 5.26
N GLU A 71 -5.08 22.20 4.04
CA GLU A 71 -3.77 21.65 3.73
C GLU A 71 -2.62 22.61 4.09
N TRP A 72 -2.84 23.93 3.97
CA TRP A 72 -1.77 24.90 4.18
C TRP A 72 -1.46 25.16 5.67
N SER A 73 -2.47 25.11 6.53
CA SER A 73 -2.31 25.30 7.98
C SER A 73 -2.32 24.00 8.77
N GLY A 74 -2.81 22.90 8.19
CA GLY A 74 -3.05 21.62 8.88
C GLY A 74 -4.24 21.65 9.85
N LEU A 75 -5.03 22.73 9.86
CA LEU A 75 -6.17 22.88 10.77
C LEU A 75 -7.39 22.11 10.27
N VAL A 76 -8.00 21.32 11.15
CA VAL A 76 -9.32 20.71 10.90
C VAL A 76 -10.37 21.81 10.85
N LEU A 77 -11.10 21.89 9.74
CA LEU A 77 -12.12 22.90 9.46
C LEU A 77 -13.51 22.44 9.91
N ASP A 78 -13.85 21.17 9.68
CA ASP A 78 -15.07 20.53 10.17
C ASP A 78 -14.91 19.00 10.12
N ALA A 79 -15.66 18.29 10.96
CA ALA A 79 -15.73 16.84 10.95
C ALA A 79 -17.15 16.42 11.32
N ARG A 80 -17.80 15.64 10.45
CA ARG A 80 -19.19 15.23 10.63
C ARG A 80 -19.36 13.75 10.37
N VAL A 81 -20.33 13.17 11.06
CA VAL A 81 -20.85 11.87 10.73
C VAL A 81 -21.85 12.05 9.59
N LEU A 82 -21.63 11.38 8.47
CA LEU A 82 -22.55 11.33 7.34
C LEU A 82 -23.26 9.97 7.36
N ASP A 83 -24.56 9.99 7.10
CA ASP A 83 -25.38 8.78 7.07
C ASP A 83 -25.11 8.01 5.77
N THR A 84 -24.82 8.73 4.68
CA THR A 84 -24.39 8.14 3.42
C THR A 84 -23.29 8.98 2.74
N GLU A 85 -22.39 8.35 1.99
CA GLU A 85 -21.41 9.05 1.13
C GLU A 85 -22.04 9.54 -0.20
N ASN A 86 -23.33 9.87 -0.19
CA ASN A 86 -23.99 10.35 -1.39
C ASN A 86 -23.58 11.80 -1.70
N ALA A 87 -23.77 12.19 -2.95
CA ALA A 87 -23.33 13.51 -3.42
C ALA A 87 -24.10 14.68 -2.77
N ASP A 88 -25.37 14.46 -2.40
CA ASP A 88 -26.24 15.51 -1.88
C ASP A 88 -25.88 15.86 -0.43
N GLU A 89 -25.61 14.86 0.41
CA GLU A 89 -25.13 15.03 1.79
C GLU A 89 -23.74 15.69 1.83
N ILE A 90 -22.80 15.20 1.02
CA ILE A 90 -21.46 15.80 0.90
C ILE A 90 -21.58 17.23 0.34
N GLY A 91 -22.48 17.45 -0.62
CA GLY A 91 -22.75 18.79 -1.17
C GLY A 91 -23.33 19.74 -0.13
N ALA A 92 -24.21 19.28 0.76
CA ALA A 92 -24.71 20.07 1.88
C ALA A 92 -23.58 20.44 2.86
N PHE A 93 -22.71 19.48 3.18
CA PHE A 93 -21.51 19.73 3.98
C PHE A 93 -20.62 20.80 3.35
N PHE A 94 -20.37 20.75 2.03
CA PHE A 94 -19.59 21.76 1.32
C PHE A 94 -20.22 23.15 1.34
N ARG A 95 -21.54 23.26 1.14
CA ARG A 95 -22.26 24.53 1.22
C ARG A 95 -22.18 25.15 2.62
N ASP A 96 -22.31 24.34 3.67
CA ASP A 96 -22.17 24.81 5.04
C ASP A 96 -20.76 25.31 5.34
N LEU A 97 -19.75 24.61 4.81
CA LEU A 97 -18.35 25.00 4.97
C LEU A 97 -18.06 26.32 4.26
N GLU A 98 -18.53 26.49 3.02
CA GLU A 98 -18.40 27.75 2.27
C GLU A 98 -19.14 28.90 2.97
N ALA A 99 -20.34 28.67 3.50
CA ALA A 99 -21.07 29.68 4.24
C ALA A 99 -20.29 30.15 5.49
N ALA A 100 -19.65 29.20 6.19
CA ALA A 100 -18.90 29.49 7.41
C ALA A 100 -17.52 30.13 7.16
N LEU A 101 -16.76 29.63 6.18
CA LEU A 101 -15.33 29.92 6.01
C LEU A 101 -14.99 30.60 4.68
N GLY A 102 -15.96 30.74 3.77
CA GLY A 102 -15.74 31.20 2.41
C GLY A 102 -15.34 30.06 1.46
N ARG A 103 -15.30 30.35 0.16
CA ARG A 103 -14.98 29.36 -0.88
C ARG A 103 -13.50 28.93 -0.82
N PRO A 104 -13.18 27.62 -0.89
CA PRO A 104 -11.80 27.15 -0.96
C PRO A 104 -11.13 27.56 -2.27
N GLN A 105 -9.79 27.57 -2.28
CA GLN A 105 -9.00 27.87 -3.49
C GLN A 105 -8.79 26.66 -4.39
N GLY A 106 -8.89 25.47 -3.81
CA GLY A 106 -8.83 24.18 -4.49
C GLY A 106 -9.30 23.09 -3.55
N LEU A 107 -9.42 21.87 -4.06
CA LEU A 107 -9.78 20.71 -3.28
C LEU A 107 -8.83 19.54 -3.54
N VAL A 108 -8.44 18.84 -2.48
CA VAL A 108 -7.74 17.56 -2.51
C VAL A 108 -8.68 16.47 -2.00
N SER A 109 -8.85 15.40 -2.77
CA SER A 109 -9.65 14.24 -2.34
C SER A 109 -9.14 12.93 -2.91
N ASP A 110 -9.69 11.83 -2.42
CA ASP A 110 -9.65 10.57 -3.14
C ASP A 110 -10.56 10.59 -4.40
N MET A 111 -10.77 9.42 -5.01
CA MET A 111 -11.62 9.25 -6.19
C MET A 111 -13.07 8.86 -5.87
N GLY A 112 -13.53 9.06 -4.63
CA GLY A 112 -14.87 8.71 -4.18
C GLY A 112 -15.96 9.36 -5.04
N THR A 113 -16.86 8.57 -5.62
CA THR A 113 -17.85 9.06 -6.58
C THR A 113 -18.80 10.10 -5.99
N GLY A 114 -19.10 9.99 -4.69
CA GLY A 114 -19.91 10.97 -3.96
C GLY A 114 -19.22 12.33 -3.91
N ILE A 115 -17.95 12.36 -3.49
CA ILE A 115 -17.12 13.57 -3.42
C ILE A 115 -17.01 14.21 -4.80
N LEU A 116 -16.63 13.45 -5.83
CA LEU A 116 -16.45 13.99 -7.19
C LEU A 116 -17.74 14.61 -7.75
N LYS A 117 -18.90 14.02 -7.47
CA LYS A 117 -20.21 14.56 -7.87
C LYS A 117 -20.56 15.82 -7.06
N ALA A 118 -20.38 15.78 -5.74
CA ALA A 118 -20.64 16.91 -4.85
C ALA A 118 -19.81 18.14 -5.23
N VAL A 119 -18.51 17.95 -5.52
CA VAL A 119 -17.63 19.04 -5.99
C VAL A 119 -18.16 19.64 -7.29
N ARG A 120 -18.57 18.82 -8.26
CA ARG A 120 -19.14 19.34 -9.52
C ARG A 120 -20.47 20.06 -9.33
N GLN A 121 -21.28 19.67 -8.35
CA GLN A 121 -22.56 20.31 -8.05
C GLN A 121 -22.36 21.66 -7.32
N VAL A 122 -21.45 21.71 -6.34
CA VAL A 122 -21.26 22.89 -5.48
C VAL A 122 -20.24 23.87 -6.10
N TRP A 123 -19.14 23.35 -6.63
CA TRP A 123 -18.06 24.16 -7.21
C TRP A 123 -17.56 23.62 -8.58
N PRO A 124 -18.33 23.83 -9.67
CA PRO A 124 -18.00 23.29 -11.01
C PRO A 124 -16.60 23.68 -11.53
N SER A 125 -16.10 24.86 -11.15
CA SER A 125 -14.82 25.42 -11.60
C SER A 125 -13.69 25.32 -10.57
N LEU A 126 -13.91 24.64 -9.44
CA LEU A 126 -12.87 24.53 -8.41
C LEU A 126 -11.74 23.59 -8.88
N PRO A 127 -10.47 24.02 -8.77
CA PRO A 127 -9.35 23.13 -9.05
C PRO A 127 -9.39 21.92 -8.12
N LEU A 128 -9.45 20.71 -8.71
CA LEU A 128 -9.56 19.45 -7.99
C LEU A 128 -8.32 18.60 -8.21
N GLN A 129 -7.53 18.41 -7.15
CA GLN A 129 -6.38 17.51 -7.10
C GLN A 129 -6.82 16.16 -6.52
N LEU A 130 -6.59 15.07 -7.28
CA LEU A 130 -6.75 13.72 -6.77
C LEU A 130 -5.51 13.31 -5.99
N CYS A 131 -5.72 12.61 -4.88
CA CYS A 131 -4.65 11.99 -4.11
C CYS A 131 -3.92 10.96 -4.96
N HIS A 132 -2.62 11.15 -5.17
CA HIS A 132 -1.77 10.26 -5.96
C HIS A 132 -1.72 8.85 -5.39
N PHE A 133 -1.72 8.72 -4.06
CA PHE A 133 -1.69 7.41 -3.42
C PHE A 133 -2.93 6.59 -3.79
N HIS A 134 -4.13 7.17 -3.65
CA HIS A 134 -5.39 6.52 -4.00
C HIS A 134 -5.49 6.20 -5.48
N TYR A 135 -5.08 7.15 -6.32
CA TYR A 135 -5.01 6.96 -7.76
C TYR A 135 -4.11 5.78 -8.15
N VAL A 136 -2.85 5.77 -7.71
CA VAL A 136 -1.89 4.70 -8.03
C VAL A 136 -2.33 3.37 -7.42
N ARG A 137 -2.92 3.38 -6.23
CA ARG A 137 -3.48 2.17 -5.61
C ARG A 137 -4.55 1.55 -6.51
N ASP A 138 -5.48 2.33 -7.04
CA ASP A 138 -6.55 1.76 -7.86
C ASP A 138 -6.01 1.30 -9.22
N VAL A 139 -5.07 2.03 -9.84
CA VAL A 139 -4.33 1.56 -11.04
C VAL A 139 -3.63 0.23 -10.78
N GLY A 140 -2.95 0.10 -9.64
CA GLY A 140 -2.25 -1.14 -9.27
C GLY A 140 -3.20 -2.32 -9.03
N LYS A 141 -4.39 -2.07 -8.47
CA LYS A 141 -5.41 -3.12 -8.31
C LYS A 141 -5.86 -3.65 -9.66
N ASP A 142 -6.25 -2.75 -10.55
CA ASP A 142 -6.73 -3.08 -11.90
C ASP A 142 -5.65 -3.85 -12.68
N LEU A 143 -4.39 -3.46 -12.52
CA LEU A 143 -3.24 -4.09 -13.18
C LEU A 143 -2.92 -5.48 -12.64
N PHE A 144 -2.97 -5.68 -11.32
CA PHE A 144 -2.38 -6.87 -10.69
C PHE A 144 -3.37 -7.87 -10.10
N GLU A 145 -4.64 -7.54 -9.90
CA GLU A 145 -5.59 -8.45 -9.23
C GLU A 145 -5.73 -9.79 -9.97
N LYS A 146 -5.96 -9.75 -11.29
CA LYS A 146 -6.03 -10.94 -12.14
C LYS A 146 -4.68 -11.68 -12.17
N LEU A 147 -3.60 -10.97 -12.42
CA LEU A 147 -2.25 -11.53 -12.56
C LEU A 147 -1.76 -12.22 -11.27
N GLU A 148 -1.91 -11.57 -10.12
CA GLU A 148 -1.54 -12.12 -8.82
C GLU A 148 -2.38 -13.37 -8.49
N GLY A 149 -3.67 -13.34 -8.83
CA GLY A 149 -4.56 -14.50 -8.73
C GLY A 149 -4.11 -15.68 -9.59
N GLU A 150 -3.68 -15.43 -10.83
CA GLU A 150 -3.14 -16.45 -11.74
C GLU A 150 -1.84 -17.05 -11.24
N VAL A 151 -0.88 -16.19 -10.84
CA VAL A 151 0.41 -16.62 -10.26
C VAL A 151 0.18 -17.47 -9.02
N ARG A 152 -0.73 -17.03 -8.12
CA ARG A 152 -1.09 -17.79 -6.93
C ARG A 152 -1.65 -19.18 -7.27
N ARG A 153 -2.59 -19.26 -8.22
CA ARG A 153 -3.19 -20.54 -8.64
C ARG A 153 -2.12 -21.47 -9.22
N GLN A 154 -1.26 -20.95 -10.10
CA GLN A 154 -0.19 -21.73 -10.72
C GLN A 154 0.79 -22.27 -9.68
N LEU A 155 1.30 -21.40 -8.78
CA LEU A 155 2.25 -21.78 -7.74
C LEU A 155 1.67 -22.83 -6.79
N LEU A 156 0.43 -22.66 -6.34
CA LEU A 156 -0.19 -23.59 -5.40
C LEU A 156 -0.55 -24.93 -6.06
N GLY A 157 -0.93 -24.93 -7.34
CA GLY A 157 -1.27 -26.13 -8.10
C GLY A 157 -0.09 -27.11 -8.25
N THR A 158 1.14 -26.61 -8.37
CA THR A 158 2.35 -27.45 -8.53
C THR A 158 2.80 -28.14 -7.24
N ARG A 159 2.31 -27.68 -6.07
CA ARG A 159 2.78 -28.07 -4.72
C ARG A 159 4.29 -27.85 -4.48
N VAL A 160 5.00 -27.16 -5.38
CA VAL A 160 6.45 -26.91 -5.26
C VAL A 160 6.76 -26.15 -3.98
N LEU A 161 5.98 -25.11 -3.65
CA LEU A 161 6.21 -24.30 -2.44
C LEU A 161 6.05 -25.09 -1.14
N ALA A 162 5.06 -25.99 -1.07
CA ALA A 162 4.85 -26.83 0.10
C ALA A 162 6.04 -27.78 0.29
N ARG A 163 6.42 -28.48 -0.79
CA ARG A 163 7.56 -29.41 -0.77
C ARG A 163 8.89 -28.72 -0.52
N LEU A 164 9.06 -27.49 -1.02
CA LEU A 164 10.24 -26.68 -0.76
C LEU A 164 10.34 -26.33 0.73
N GLY A 165 9.22 -25.98 1.37
CA GLY A 165 9.17 -25.70 2.82
C GLY A 165 9.38 -26.94 3.70
N GLU A 166 9.08 -28.13 3.19
CA GLU A 166 9.30 -29.42 3.87
C GLU A 166 10.74 -29.95 3.74
N LEU A 167 11.58 -29.35 2.88
CA LEU A 167 12.97 -29.77 2.77
C LEU A 167 13.68 -29.54 4.11
N ALA A 168 14.04 -30.64 4.77
CA ALA A 168 14.93 -30.57 5.90
C ALA A 168 16.32 -30.12 5.40
N PRO A 169 17.01 -29.21 6.12
CA PRO A 169 18.44 -29.06 5.93
C PRO A 169 19.10 -30.44 6.11
N GLY A 170 19.96 -30.84 5.16
CA GLY A 170 20.70 -32.10 5.26
C GLY A 170 21.41 -32.20 6.63
N LYS A 171 21.46 -33.39 7.23
CA LYS A 171 22.28 -33.55 8.45
C LYS A 171 23.76 -33.53 8.03
N PRO A 172 24.66 -32.93 8.84
CA PRO A 172 26.10 -33.10 8.62
C PRO A 172 26.43 -34.60 8.51
N GLY A 173 26.96 -35.03 7.37
CA GLY A 173 27.26 -36.43 7.04
C GLY A 173 26.27 -37.15 6.11
N ASP A 174 25.13 -36.55 5.74
CA ASP A 174 24.16 -37.13 4.78
C ASP A 174 24.53 -36.78 3.33
N TRP A 175 25.76 -37.12 2.92
CA TRP A 175 26.28 -36.90 1.58
C TRP A 175 26.97 -38.16 1.04
N VAL A 176 27.06 -38.27 -0.29
CA VAL A 176 27.87 -39.29 -0.97
C VAL A 176 29.06 -38.57 -1.61
N GLY A 177 30.28 -38.95 -1.22
CA GLY A 177 31.55 -38.32 -1.63
C GLY A 177 32.47 -39.27 -2.41
N SER A 178 33.55 -38.71 -2.98
CA SER A 178 34.51 -39.41 -3.86
C SER A 178 35.54 -40.27 -3.12
N GLY A 179 35.72 -40.05 -1.81
CA GLY A 179 36.63 -40.82 -0.96
C GLY A 179 38.12 -40.41 -1.01
N ALA A 180 38.52 -39.49 -1.89
CA ALA A 180 39.92 -39.02 -2.01
C ALA A 180 40.28 -37.96 -0.94
N ARG A 181 41.50 -38.00 -0.37
CA ARG A 181 41.91 -37.16 0.79
C ARG A 181 41.80 -35.64 0.56
N CYS A 182 42.13 -35.15 -0.64
CA CYS A 182 41.95 -33.74 -1.06
C CYS A 182 40.45 -33.40 -1.26
N ALA A 183 39.66 -34.37 -1.71
CA ALA A 183 38.23 -34.21 -1.85
C ALA A 183 37.50 -34.22 -0.50
N GLN A 184 38.01 -34.90 0.53
CA GLN A 184 37.40 -35.00 1.86
C GLN A 184 37.22 -33.64 2.57
N GLU A 185 38.19 -32.72 2.45
CA GLU A 185 38.08 -31.39 3.07
C GLU A 185 37.07 -30.50 2.33
N LEU A 186 37.08 -30.52 0.99
CA LEU A 186 36.09 -29.82 0.18
C LEU A 186 34.68 -30.40 0.38
N GLU A 187 34.53 -31.72 0.40
CA GLU A 187 33.30 -32.44 0.70
C GLU A 187 32.74 -32.03 2.07
N ARG A 188 33.60 -31.98 3.10
CA ARG A 188 33.23 -31.52 4.44
C ARG A 188 32.70 -30.08 4.43
N LEU A 189 33.43 -29.14 3.82
CA LEU A 189 33.05 -27.74 3.76
C LEU A 189 31.72 -27.52 3.01
N LEU A 190 31.55 -28.19 1.87
CA LEU A 190 30.33 -28.09 1.06
C LEU A 190 29.12 -28.60 1.81
N SER A 191 29.27 -29.68 2.54
CA SER A 191 28.16 -30.27 3.26
C SER A 191 27.88 -29.63 4.62
N GLU A 192 28.86 -28.97 5.25
CA GLU A 192 28.60 -28.04 6.36
C GLU A 192 27.83 -26.79 5.85
N ALA A 193 28.06 -26.38 4.61
CA ALA A 193 27.39 -25.23 4.01
C ALA A 193 25.98 -25.56 3.47
N GLU A 194 25.72 -26.77 2.99
CA GLU A 194 24.44 -27.18 2.37
C GLU A 194 23.20 -26.79 3.18
N PRO A 195 23.12 -27.09 4.50
CA PRO A 195 21.98 -26.68 5.34
C PRO A 195 21.69 -25.18 5.29
N ARG A 196 22.74 -24.36 5.28
CA ARG A 196 22.65 -22.91 5.28
C ARG A 196 22.16 -22.41 3.93
N TRP A 197 22.68 -22.97 2.83
CA TRP A 197 22.26 -22.63 1.48
C TRP A 197 20.79 -22.96 1.23
N VAL A 198 20.37 -24.18 1.58
CA VAL A 198 18.97 -24.61 1.42
C VAL A 198 18.05 -23.72 2.26
N ARG A 199 18.47 -23.36 3.49
CA ARG A 199 17.70 -22.44 4.34
C ARG A 199 17.60 -21.04 3.74
N ILE A 200 18.70 -20.46 3.25
CA ILE A 200 18.71 -19.14 2.60
C ILE A 200 17.80 -19.16 1.36
N LEU A 201 17.85 -20.23 0.57
CA LEU A 201 16.99 -20.41 -0.60
C LEU A 201 15.51 -20.48 -0.18
N GLN A 202 15.17 -21.26 0.84
CA GLN A 202 13.81 -21.34 1.37
C GLN A 202 13.33 -19.98 1.88
N ASP A 203 14.14 -19.29 2.69
CA ASP A 203 13.79 -17.98 3.25
C ASP A 203 13.65 -16.92 2.15
N HIS A 204 14.50 -16.97 1.12
CA HIS A 204 14.39 -16.09 -0.03
C HIS A 204 13.08 -16.35 -0.80
N VAL A 205 12.80 -17.59 -1.19
CA VAL A 205 11.63 -17.93 -2.02
C VAL A 205 10.31 -17.82 -1.23
N LEU A 206 10.26 -18.30 0.01
CA LEU A 206 9.03 -18.43 0.80
C LEU A 206 8.79 -17.25 1.75
N GLY A 207 9.83 -16.50 2.13
CA GLY A 207 9.76 -15.38 3.06
C GLY A 207 8.71 -14.30 2.73
N PRO A 208 8.38 -13.99 1.46
CA PRO A 208 7.28 -13.09 1.15
C PRO A 208 5.93 -13.49 1.77
N ARG A 209 5.68 -14.78 2.04
CA ARG A 209 4.43 -15.27 2.65
C ARG A 209 4.28 -14.88 4.12
N GLU A 210 5.38 -14.58 4.79
CA GLU A 210 5.41 -14.28 6.23
C GLU A 210 5.11 -12.80 6.51
N ARG A 211 5.14 -11.96 5.47
CA ARG A 211 4.91 -10.52 5.58
C ARG A 211 3.44 -10.19 5.36
N ALA A 212 2.96 -9.16 6.05
CA ALA A 212 1.63 -8.61 5.77
C ALA A 212 1.57 -8.12 4.31
N SER A 213 0.50 -8.49 3.59
CA SER A 213 0.30 -8.05 2.22
C SER A 213 0.24 -6.53 2.14
N ARG A 214 0.98 -5.96 1.19
CA ARG A 214 0.93 -4.53 0.81
C ARG A 214 0.36 -4.37 -0.60
N PHE A 215 -0.53 -5.29 -1.01
CA PHE A 215 -1.17 -5.23 -2.32
C PHE A 215 -1.89 -3.89 -2.53
N PRO A 216 -1.79 -3.26 -3.72
CA PRO A 216 -1.12 -3.74 -4.93
C PRO A 216 0.36 -3.31 -5.08
N PHE A 217 0.93 -2.60 -4.11
CA PHE A 217 2.30 -2.11 -4.18
C PHE A 217 3.36 -3.20 -3.99
N GLU A 218 3.01 -4.28 -3.31
CA GLU A 218 3.79 -5.51 -3.25
C GLU A 218 2.93 -6.74 -3.54
N LEU A 219 3.37 -7.53 -4.51
CA LEU A 219 2.73 -8.77 -4.93
C LEU A 219 3.37 -9.94 -4.18
N THR A 220 2.60 -10.61 -3.32
CA THR A 220 3.14 -11.67 -2.45
C THR A 220 3.55 -12.89 -3.27
N TYR A 221 2.63 -13.43 -4.07
CA TYR A 221 2.86 -14.57 -4.93
C TYR A 221 3.67 -14.19 -6.16
N GLY A 222 3.48 -12.98 -6.71
CA GLY A 222 4.36 -12.43 -7.72
C GLY A 222 5.83 -12.42 -7.29
N ARG A 223 6.13 -11.97 -6.07
CA ARG A 223 7.50 -11.96 -5.52
C ARG A 223 8.05 -13.38 -5.31
N ILE A 224 7.22 -14.32 -4.85
CA ILE A 224 7.62 -15.74 -4.76
C ILE A 224 7.97 -16.30 -6.14
N ALA A 225 7.16 -16.00 -7.16
CA ALA A 225 7.41 -16.44 -8.54
C ALA A 225 8.72 -15.84 -9.07
N GLN A 226 8.97 -14.55 -8.85
CA GLN A 226 10.23 -13.89 -9.21
C GLN A 226 11.43 -14.56 -8.54
N HIS A 227 11.36 -14.81 -7.23
CA HIS A 227 12.45 -15.43 -6.48
C HIS A 227 12.71 -16.86 -6.93
N ALA A 228 11.65 -17.66 -7.12
CA ALA A 228 11.78 -19.03 -7.63
C ALA A 228 12.38 -19.07 -9.03
N TRP A 229 11.95 -18.17 -9.92
CA TRP A 229 12.47 -18.06 -11.28
C TRP A 229 13.95 -17.61 -11.31
N ALA A 230 14.33 -16.65 -10.45
CA ALA A 230 15.69 -16.13 -10.39
C ALA A 230 16.69 -17.12 -9.76
N VAL A 231 16.29 -17.86 -8.72
CA VAL A 231 17.18 -18.77 -7.98
C VAL A 231 17.24 -20.17 -8.61
N GLY A 232 16.25 -20.56 -9.43
CA GLY A 232 16.25 -21.86 -10.11
C GLY A 232 17.54 -22.19 -10.87
N PRO A 233 18.03 -21.32 -11.77
CA PRO A 233 19.30 -21.54 -12.48
C PRO A 233 20.51 -21.67 -11.54
N LEU A 234 20.58 -20.86 -10.48
CA LEU A 234 21.66 -20.93 -9.50
C LEU A 234 21.63 -22.26 -8.73
N ALA A 235 20.46 -22.72 -8.32
CA ALA A 235 20.31 -24.02 -7.66
C ALA A 235 20.76 -25.17 -8.58
N HIS A 236 20.44 -25.07 -9.87
CA HIS A 236 20.87 -26.02 -10.89
C HIS A 236 22.38 -26.05 -11.08
N GLU A 237 23.00 -24.89 -11.28
CA GLU A 237 24.46 -24.76 -11.44
C GLU A 237 25.21 -25.33 -10.24
N LEU A 238 24.78 -24.99 -9.03
CA LEU A 238 25.38 -25.52 -7.81
C LEU A 238 25.20 -27.04 -7.68
N ALA A 239 24.00 -27.56 -7.99
CA ALA A 239 23.75 -29.00 -7.97
C ALA A 239 24.68 -29.74 -8.97
N MET A 240 24.78 -29.24 -10.20
CA MET A 240 25.61 -29.85 -11.24
C MET A 240 27.10 -29.73 -10.97
N TRP A 241 27.55 -28.61 -10.40
CA TRP A 241 28.94 -28.39 -10.02
C TRP A 241 29.40 -29.39 -8.94
N ASN A 242 28.52 -29.70 -7.98
CA ASN A 242 28.76 -30.69 -6.93
C ASN A 242 28.77 -32.12 -7.50
N VAL A 243 27.80 -32.46 -8.35
CA VAL A 243 27.73 -33.76 -9.01
C VAL A 243 28.99 -34.03 -9.85
N GLY A 244 29.50 -33.03 -10.58
CA GLY A 244 30.75 -33.14 -11.35
C GLY A 244 32.00 -33.41 -10.49
N ARG A 245 31.91 -33.24 -9.17
CA ARG A 245 32.96 -33.56 -8.18
C ARG A 245 32.67 -34.82 -7.38
N ASN A 246 31.66 -35.60 -7.80
CA ASN A 246 31.15 -36.76 -7.09
C ASN A 246 30.67 -36.43 -5.66
N VAL A 247 30.11 -35.23 -5.46
CA VAL A 247 29.48 -34.81 -4.21
C VAL A 247 27.97 -34.70 -4.42
N LEU A 248 27.19 -35.52 -3.72
CA LEU A 248 25.73 -35.48 -3.80
C LEU A 248 25.13 -34.84 -2.55
N LEU A 249 24.74 -33.58 -2.70
CA LEU A 249 24.00 -32.79 -1.69
C LEU A 249 22.49 -33.00 -1.89
N ARG A 250 21.89 -33.89 -1.08
CA ARG A 250 20.51 -34.39 -1.32
C ARG A 250 19.46 -33.27 -1.27
N SER A 251 19.58 -32.35 -0.33
CA SER A 251 18.60 -31.28 -0.15
C SER A 251 18.73 -30.23 -1.24
N LEU A 252 19.96 -29.95 -1.71
CA LEU A 252 20.18 -29.06 -2.85
C LEU A 252 19.64 -29.67 -4.16
N VAL A 253 19.89 -30.96 -4.42
CA VAL A 253 19.35 -31.65 -5.61
C VAL A 253 17.82 -31.73 -5.55
N ALA A 254 17.24 -31.90 -4.36
CA ALA A 254 15.78 -31.85 -4.19
C ALA A 254 15.22 -30.45 -4.49
N ALA A 255 15.89 -29.39 -4.03
CA ALA A 255 15.52 -28.00 -4.33
C ALA A 255 15.63 -27.69 -5.83
N ASP A 256 16.74 -28.07 -6.48
CA ASP A 256 16.94 -27.95 -7.93
C ASP A 256 15.81 -28.64 -8.70
N ARG A 257 15.47 -29.90 -8.39
CA ARG A 257 14.36 -30.61 -9.04
C ARG A 257 13.01 -29.91 -8.87
N LEU A 258 12.76 -29.31 -7.71
CA LEU A 258 11.51 -28.60 -7.42
C LEU A 258 11.43 -27.28 -8.20
N LEU A 259 12.50 -26.49 -8.21
CA LEU A 259 12.57 -25.22 -8.94
C LEU A 259 12.66 -25.44 -10.47
N GLY A 260 13.37 -26.47 -10.90
CA GLY A 260 13.48 -26.89 -12.30
C GLY A 260 12.12 -27.26 -12.90
N LYS A 261 11.21 -27.87 -12.11
CA LYS A 261 9.82 -28.10 -12.54
C LYS A 261 9.07 -26.80 -12.85
N LEU A 262 9.32 -25.74 -12.08
CA LEU A 262 8.74 -24.43 -12.36
C LEU A 262 9.38 -23.80 -13.59
N ALA A 263 10.71 -23.87 -13.73
CA ALA A 263 11.43 -23.31 -14.87
C ALA A 263 11.04 -23.97 -16.22
N GLN A 264 10.80 -25.29 -16.20
CA GLN A 264 10.34 -26.05 -17.37
C GLN A 264 8.87 -25.80 -17.72
N ASP A 265 8.09 -25.25 -16.77
CA ASP A 265 6.71 -24.87 -17.01
C ASP A 265 6.66 -23.52 -17.73
N GLY A 266 6.44 -23.58 -19.05
CA GLY A 266 6.35 -22.38 -19.89
C GLY A 266 5.22 -21.42 -19.47
N ALA A 267 4.14 -21.91 -18.85
CA ALA A 267 3.09 -21.04 -18.33
C ALA A 267 3.56 -20.27 -17.09
N PHE A 268 4.25 -20.95 -16.17
CA PHE A 268 4.87 -20.30 -15.01
C PHE A 268 5.91 -19.26 -15.44
N THR A 269 6.81 -19.62 -16.36
CA THR A 269 7.87 -18.71 -16.82
C THR A 269 7.29 -17.45 -17.47
N ARG A 270 6.21 -17.57 -18.26
CA ARG A 270 5.48 -16.40 -18.79
C ARG A 270 4.85 -15.55 -17.69
N LEU A 271 4.20 -16.16 -16.69
CA LEU A 271 3.62 -15.43 -15.56
C LEU A 271 4.69 -14.70 -14.74
N ALA A 272 5.82 -15.34 -14.44
CA ALA A 272 6.95 -14.70 -13.78
C ALA A 272 7.48 -13.53 -14.61
N TYR A 273 7.67 -13.70 -15.91
CA TYR A 273 8.07 -12.61 -16.79
C TYR A 273 7.09 -11.43 -16.76
N ARG A 274 5.78 -11.67 -16.88
CA ARG A 274 4.73 -10.64 -16.78
C ARG A 274 4.80 -9.86 -15.47
N VAL A 275 4.90 -10.56 -14.34
CA VAL A 275 5.04 -9.95 -13.02
C VAL A 275 6.27 -9.05 -12.98
N LYS A 276 7.43 -9.52 -13.45
CA LYS A 276 8.67 -8.72 -13.47
C LYS A 276 8.46 -7.42 -14.23
N THR A 277 7.98 -7.53 -15.46
CA THR A 277 7.88 -6.42 -16.40
C THR A 277 6.84 -5.40 -15.95
N LEU A 278 5.64 -5.84 -15.59
CA LEU A 278 4.58 -4.94 -15.14
C LEU A 278 4.87 -4.31 -13.77
N THR A 279 5.54 -5.04 -12.86
CA THR A 279 5.97 -4.45 -11.58
C THR A 279 7.04 -3.37 -11.78
N ALA A 280 7.96 -3.56 -12.73
CA ALA A 280 8.95 -2.55 -13.09
C ALA A 280 8.27 -1.31 -13.69
N ALA A 281 7.37 -1.50 -14.66
CA ALA A 281 6.63 -0.42 -15.30
C ALA A 281 5.78 0.37 -14.30
N PHE A 282 5.01 -0.33 -13.47
CA PHE A 282 4.21 0.28 -12.42
C PHE A 282 5.07 1.01 -11.37
N SER A 283 6.26 0.47 -11.04
CA SER A 283 7.18 1.10 -10.08
C SER A 283 7.71 2.44 -10.59
N GLU A 284 8.11 2.51 -11.84
CA GLU A 284 8.56 3.78 -12.43
C GLU A 284 7.39 4.77 -12.61
N TYR A 285 6.21 4.26 -12.96
CA TYR A 285 5.00 5.06 -13.07
C TYR A 285 4.61 5.73 -11.74
N ARG A 286 4.59 4.97 -10.63
CA ARG A 286 4.32 5.54 -9.30
C ARG A 286 5.41 6.50 -8.84
N GLU A 287 6.68 6.22 -9.15
CA GLU A 287 7.81 7.07 -8.77
C GLU A 287 7.73 8.41 -9.51
N ALA A 288 7.30 8.43 -10.78
CA ALA A 288 7.03 9.65 -11.53
C ALA A 288 5.88 10.48 -10.94
N LEU A 289 4.91 9.84 -10.29
CA LEU A 289 3.83 10.49 -9.53
C LEU A 289 4.27 10.88 -8.11
N GLY A 290 5.52 10.64 -7.71
CA GLY A 290 6.00 10.94 -6.36
C GLY A 290 5.47 10.00 -5.28
N VAL A 291 4.95 8.82 -5.64
CA VAL A 291 4.50 7.78 -4.71
C VAL A 291 5.62 6.74 -4.55
N GLY A 292 6.43 6.90 -3.50
CA GLY A 292 7.59 6.05 -3.23
C GLY A 292 7.29 4.62 -2.76
N ARG A 293 8.34 3.80 -2.58
CA ARG A 293 8.26 2.42 -2.04
C ARG A 293 7.90 2.40 -0.56
N ASP A 294 8.51 3.31 0.19
CA ASP A 294 8.24 3.54 1.60
C ASP A 294 7.31 4.74 1.71
N VAL A 295 6.04 4.55 1.31
CA VAL A 295 4.97 5.43 1.77
C VAL A 295 4.90 5.38 3.31
N THR A 296 5.52 4.38 3.95
CA THR A 296 5.77 4.31 5.39
C THR A 296 7.06 5.02 5.81
N GLY A 297 7.03 6.35 5.87
CA GLY A 297 7.93 7.14 6.70
C GLY A 297 9.33 7.40 6.12
N SER A 298 9.47 8.55 5.51
CA SER A 298 10.56 9.45 5.89
C SER A 298 10.00 10.87 5.85
N ASP A 299 10.51 11.72 6.74
CA ASP A 299 10.29 13.18 6.76
C ASP A 299 10.92 13.86 5.52
N GLY A 300 10.91 13.19 4.36
CA GLY A 300 11.35 13.74 3.11
C GLY A 300 10.44 14.90 2.77
N GLU A 301 11.01 16.10 2.76
CA GLU A 301 10.38 17.28 2.19
C GLU A 301 9.71 16.87 0.88
N ALA A 302 8.37 16.96 0.84
CA ALA A 302 7.63 16.73 -0.39
C ALA A 302 8.18 17.70 -1.41
N ALA A 303 9.08 17.21 -2.28
CA ALA A 303 9.71 18.04 -3.28
C ALA A 303 8.59 18.63 -4.12
N SER A 304 8.42 19.95 -4.02
CA SER A 304 7.39 20.70 -4.72
C SER A 304 7.71 20.70 -6.21
N VAL A 305 7.49 19.58 -6.88
CA VAL A 305 7.62 19.50 -8.33
C VAL A 305 6.48 20.33 -8.91
N ALA A 306 6.84 21.27 -9.79
CA ALA A 306 5.88 22.07 -10.53
C ALA A 306 4.94 21.14 -11.30
N ALA A 307 3.66 21.49 -11.38
CA ALA A 307 2.62 20.66 -12.01
C ALA A 307 3.03 20.20 -13.43
N ALA A 308 3.53 21.13 -14.24
CA ALA A 308 3.98 20.85 -15.60
C ALA A 308 5.18 19.90 -15.66
N GLU A 309 6.11 19.99 -14.71
CA GLU A 309 7.27 19.09 -14.66
C GLU A 309 6.86 17.68 -14.25
N GLY A 310 5.98 17.55 -13.25
CA GLY A 310 5.46 16.26 -12.81
C GLY A 310 4.70 15.54 -13.94
N GLY A 311 3.82 16.26 -14.65
CA GLY A 311 3.13 15.71 -15.82
C GLY A 311 4.08 15.22 -16.91
N ARG A 312 5.10 16.01 -17.26
CA ARG A 312 6.11 15.60 -18.26
C ARG A 312 6.88 14.35 -17.85
N ARG A 313 7.20 14.19 -16.57
CA ARG A 313 7.89 12.98 -16.06
C ARG A 313 7.02 11.73 -16.25
N VAL A 314 5.73 11.82 -15.93
CA VAL A 314 4.79 10.70 -16.10
C VAL A 314 4.64 10.34 -17.58
N GLU A 315 4.48 11.35 -18.45
CA GLU A 315 4.38 11.13 -19.90
C GLU A 315 5.62 10.44 -20.47
N ALA A 316 6.81 10.87 -20.05
CA ALA A 316 8.07 10.26 -20.50
C ALA A 316 8.20 8.78 -20.07
N VAL A 317 7.78 8.46 -18.83
CA VAL A 317 7.77 7.07 -18.34
C VAL A 317 6.80 6.21 -19.14
N LEU A 318 5.57 6.69 -19.37
CA LEU A 318 4.57 5.95 -20.14
C LEU A 318 5.03 5.73 -21.59
N ALA A 319 5.51 6.77 -22.27
CA ALA A 319 5.97 6.68 -23.65
C ALA A 319 7.13 5.67 -23.81
N ARG A 320 8.07 5.67 -22.87
CA ARG A 320 9.16 4.69 -22.87
C ARG A 320 8.64 3.26 -22.67
N TRP A 321 7.72 3.06 -21.72
CA TRP A 321 7.16 1.73 -21.46
C TRP A 321 6.26 1.22 -22.58
N GLU A 322 5.58 2.10 -23.31
CA GLU A 322 4.87 1.75 -24.55
C GLU A 322 5.85 1.20 -25.60
N GLY A 323 6.96 1.90 -25.86
CA GLY A 323 7.99 1.40 -26.78
C GLY A 323 8.64 0.09 -26.33
N VAL A 324 8.86 -0.09 -25.02
CA VAL A 324 9.33 -1.37 -24.48
C VAL A 324 8.28 -2.47 -24.71
N ALA A 325 7.00 -2.19 -24.47
CA ALA A 325 5.92 -3.17 -24.60
C ALA A 325 5.67 -3.58 -26.06
N GLU A 326 5.87 -2.69 -27.03
CA GLU A 326 5.79 -3.00 -28.46
C GLU A 326 6.82 -4.07 -28.88
N GLY A 327 8.00 -4.08 -28.27
CA GLY A 327 9.04 -5.08 -28.52
C GLY A 327 8.84 -6.41 -27.78
N ILE A 328 7.78 -6.55 -26.97
CA ILE A 328 7.50 -7.74 -26.16
C ILE A 328 6.37 -8.54 -26.79
N ASP A 329 6.65 -9.79 -27.13
CA ASP A 329 5.65 -10.76 -27.60
C ASP A 329 4.82 -11.34 -26.43
N ASP A 330 4.14 -10.46 -25.70
CA ASP A 330 3.19 -10.82 -24.64
C ASP A 330 2.05 -9.79 -24.57
N GLU A 331 0.86 -10.20 -24.98
CA GLU A 331 -0.31 -9.32 -25.05
C GLU A 331 -0.77 -8.81 -23.67
N GLU A 332 -0.58 -9.59 -22.60
CA GLU A 332 -0.97 -9.15 -21.25
C GLU A 332 -0.03 -8.06 -20.73
N VAL A 333 1.25 -8.08 -21.13
CA VAL A 333 2.19 -6.99 -20.83
C VAL A 333 1.79 -5.72 -21.58
N ARG A 334 1.51 -5.84 -22.89
CA ARG A 334 1.04 -4.71 -23.71
C ARG A 334 -0.25 -4.11 -23.17
N GLN A 335 -1.21 -4.94 -22.78
CA GLN A 335 -2.45 -4.49 -22.16
C GLN A 335 -2.21 -3.80 -20.82
N GLY A 336 -1.32 -4.31 -19.97
CA GLY A 336 -1.01 -3.68 -18.69
C GLY A 336 -0.40 -2.28 -18.84
N VAL A 337 0.45 -2.06 -19.85
CA VAL A 337 0.98 -0.72 -20.17
C VAL A 337 -0.12 0.19 -20.72
N ARG A 338 -0.99 -0.30 -21.61
CA ARG A 338 -2.14 0.46 -22.10
C ARG A 338 -3.10 0.86 -20.98
N GLN A 339 -3.34 0.00 -20.00
CA GLN A 339 -4.17 0.33 -18.83
C GLN A 339 -3.60 1.50 -18.03
N MET A 340 -2.28 1.57 -17.83
CA MET A 340 -1.65 2.72 -17.16
C MET A 340 -1.80 4.01 -17.98
N ARG A 341 -1.65 3.93 -19.31
CA ARG A 341 -1.91 5.05 -20.23
C ARG A 341 -3.36 5.53 -20.16
N GLU A 342 -4.32 4.61 -20.25
CA GLU A 342 -5.75 4.94 -20.18
C GLU A 342 -6.12 5.56 -18.84
N ALA A 343 -5.61 5.03 -17.74
CA ALA A 343 -5.82 5.59 -16.42
C ALA A 343 -5.27 7.02 -16.31
N TRP A 344 -4.07 7.25 -16.86
CA TRP A 344 -3.45 8.57 -16.93
C TRP A 344 -4.30 9.55 -17.74
N GLU A 345 -4.66 9.20 -18.97
CA GLU A 345 -5.46 10.08 -19.85
C GLU A 345 -6.80 10.46 -19.21
N LYS A 346 -7.44 9.52 -18.53
CA LYS A 346 -8.71 9.73 -17.83
C LYS A 346 -8.61 10.75 -16.69
N ARG A 347 -7.44 10.88 -16.05
CA ARG A 347 -7.30 11.61 -14.77
C ARG A 347 -6.21 12.69 -14.75
N LYS A 348 -5.38 12.82 -15.78
CA LYS A 348 -4.22 13.74 -15.79
C LYS A 348 -4.57 15.19 -15.47
N GLY A 349 -5.74 15.65 -15.89
CA GLY A 349 -6.25 16.99 -15.57
C GLY A 349 -6.49 17.25 -14.07
N ASN A 350 -6.53 16.20 -13.25
CA ASN A 350 -6.70 16.27 -11.80
C ASN A 350 -5.51 15.74 -11.01
N LEU A 351 -4.39 15.37 -11.66
CA LEU A 351 -3.20 14.84 -10.98
C LEU A 351 -2.10 15.89 -10.79
N PHE A 352 -2.06 16.92 -11.63
CA PHE A 352 -1.10 18.01 -11.46
C PHE A 352 -1.82 19.35 -11.58
N VAL A 353 -2.58 19.68 -10.55
CA VAL A 353 -3.37 20.91 -10.52
C VAL A 353 -2.57 22.05 -9.91
N GLU A 354 -2.75 23.24 -10.47
CA GLU A 354 -2.23 24.48 -9.90
C GLU A 354 -3.32 25.17 -9.09
N VAL A 355 -2.98 25.56 -7.85
CA VAL A 355 -3.88 26.30 -6.96
C VAL A 355 -3.24 27.64 -6.62
N ARG A 356 -4.03 28.70 -6.72
CA ARG A 356 -3.62 30.07 -6.37
C ARG A 356 -4.31 30.50 -5.10
N ASP A 357 -3.60 31.27 -4.26
CA ASP A 357 -4.22 31.92 -3.11
C ASP A 357 -5.10 33.10 -3.55
N LEU A 358 -5.85 33.68 -2.61
CA LEU A 358 -6.70 34.87 -2.82
C LEU A 358 -5.93 36.10 -3.35
N ARG A 359 -4.59 36.08 -3.29
CA ARG A 359 -3.70 37.14 -3.80
C ARG A 359 -3.10 36.77 -5.17
N GLY A 360 -3.56 35.68 -5.78
CA GLY A 360 -3.12 35.19 -7.09
C GLY A 360 -1.77 34.46 -7.08
N ARG A 361 -1.14 34.25 -5.91
CA ARG A 361 0.15 33.58 -5.80
C ARG A 361 -0.04 32.07 -5.91
N LEU A 362 0.79 31.42 -6.72
CA LEU A 362 0.79 29.96 -6.83
C LEU A 362 1.23 29.35 -5.50
N ARG A 363 0.50 28.32 -5.04
CA ARG A 363 0.78 27.60 -3.81
C ARG A 363 1.15 26.16 -4.10
N THR A 364 2.09 25.63 -3.32
CA THR A 364 2.42 24.20 -3.32
C THR A 364 1.26 23.39 -2.75
N ILE A 365 1.09 22.18 -3.27
CA ILE A 365 0.06 21.22 -2.88
C ILE A 365 0.77 19.91 -2.53
N GLU A 366 0.50 19.36 -1.34
CA GLU A 366 0.84 17.96 -1.06
C GLU A 366 -0.11 17.07 -1.87
N ARG A 367 0.46 16.23 -2.75
CA ARG A 367 -0.35 15.41 -3.68
C ARG A 367 -0.68 14.04 -3.12
N THR A 368 -0.20 13.74 -1.91
CA THR A 368 -0.43 12.49 -1.18
C THR A 368 -1.16 12.78 0.12
N ASN A 369 -2.23 12.03 0.40
CA ASN A 369 -3.00 12.18 1.64
C ASN A 369 -2.36 11.43 2.84
N TRP A 370 -1.03 11.44 2.94
CA TRP A 370 -0.32 10.59 3.90
C TRP A 370 -0.55 11.03 5.35
N ARG A 371 -0.56 12.35 5.59
CA ARG A 371 -0.74 12.94 6.92
C ARG A 371 -2.08 12.54 7.57
N SER A 372 -3.17 12.44 6.80
CA SER A 372 -4.46 11.96 7.32
C SER A 372 -4.44 10.45 7.56
N GLU A 373 -3.83 9.67 6.66
CA GLU A 373 -3.84 8.22 6.74
C GLU A 373 -3.10 7.69 7.98
N GLN A 374 -2.00 8.33 8.40
CA GLN A 374 -1.25 7.99 9.62
C GLN A 374 -2.07 8.25 10.89
N GLY A 375 -2.61 9.46 11.04
CA GLY A 375 -3.45 9.82 12.20
C GLY A 375 -4.66 8.91 12.32
N HIS A 376 -5.29 8.57 11.18
CA HIS A 376 -6.41 7.64 11.15
C HIS A 376 -5.96 6.18 11.29
N ARG A 377 -4.75 5.79 10.90
CA ARG A 377 -4.27 4.40 11.02
C ARG A 377 -4.04 4.04 12.48
N GLU A 378 -3.43 4.90 13.28
CA GLU A 378 -3.25 4.64 14.72
C GLU A 378 -4.60 4.54 15.44
N VAL A 379 -5.53 5.44 15.12
CA VAL A 379 -6.91 5.40 15.64
C VAL A 379 -7.66 4.15 15.15
N ARG A 380 -7.55 3.79 13.86
CA ARG A 380 -8.13 2.55 13.28
C ARG A 380 -7.54 1.29 13.93
N LEU A 381 -6.24 1.27 14.21
CA LEU A 381 -5.55 0.19 14.90
C LEU A 381 -5.98 0.11 16.37
N ALA A 382 -6.15 1.24 17.06
CA ALA A 382 -6.65 1.29 18.43
C ALA A 382 -8.11 0.80 18.53
N ILE A 383 -8.97 1.17 17.58
CA ILE A 383 -10.36 0.68 17.48
C ILE A 383 -10.41 -0.82 17.21
N ARG A 384 -9.53 -1.34 16.33
CA ARG A 384 -9.41 -2.79 16.04
C ARG A 384 -8.82 -3.57 17.23
N GLY A 385 -7.81 -3.04 17.90
CA GLY A 385 -7.18 -3.62 19.09
C GLY A 385 -8.11 -3.64 20.32
N GLY A 386 -9.00 -2.66 20.44
CA GLY A 386 -9.99 -2.58 21.51
C GLY A 386 -11.14 -3.59 21.42
N ARG A 387 -11.38 -4.20 20.26
CA ARG A 387 -12.41 -5.24 20.07
C ARG A 387 -11.88 -6.68 20.09
N GLY A 388 -10.58 -6.87 20.33
CA GLY A 388 -9.89 -8.16 20.20
C GLY A 388 -9.28 -8.72 21.47
N ARG A 389 -9.91 -8.58 22.65
CA ARG A 389 -9.50 -9.31 23.87
C ARG A 389 -10.60 -9.34 24.96
N VAL A 390 -11.84 -9.67 24.59
CA VAL A 390 -12.79 -10.18 25.61
C VAL A 390 -12.45 -11.65 25.83
N GLY A 391 -11.83 -11.92 26.98
CA GLY A 391 -11.19 -13.18 27.28
C GLY A 391 -12.11 -14.40 27.19
N ARG A 392 -11.63 -15.44 26.48
CA ARG A 392 -11.89 -16.82 26.92
C ARG A 392 -11.15 -17.02 28.25
N ARG A 393 -11.80 -16.68 29.36
CA ARG A 393 -11.67 -17.47 30.58
C ARG A 393 -12.84 -18.45 30.56
N ARG A 394 -12.58 -19.69 30.16
CA ARG A 394 -13.43 -20.81 30.55
C ARG A 394 -12.70 -21.58 31.64
N ARG A 395 -13.52 -21.82 32.67
CA ARG A 395 -13.31 -22.48 33.95
C ARG A 395 -12.52 -23.78 33.87
#